data_AF-V4PRL6-F1
#
_entry.id   AF-V4PRL6-F1
#
_cell.length_a   1.000
_cell.length_b   1.000
_cell.length_c   1.000
_cell.angle_alpha   90.00
_cell.angle_beta   90.00
_cell.angle_gamma   90.00
#
_symmetry.space_group_name_H-M   'P 1'
#
loop_
_entity.id
_entity.type
_entity.pdbx_description
1 polymer ?
#
loop_
_entity_poly.entity_id
_entity_poly.type
_entity_poly.pdbx_seq_one_letter_code
_entity_poly.pdbx_strand_id
1 'polypeptide(L)'
;MSTCAAFIAAVDRMTVGEWALESAKGTQLKGLGQPIAANSKRGFLHALRRFFTDFELWGWGRLKFSPRHHLATPRSVTFNSGINPRVIDDSTWLKLIWASLNLERSDLLSEIHYPLSMVQAIAVVWTHAGLRSNEIMRLDKRCAHPQTNDVVHEDGTIVPAKTLCYLDIPASKTFKAFVKPVAVVVKERIDAWLEDRPANQAALLDERTGEKVSYLFQFRGKRIGSSVINGTIIPMLCAKAGVPLEDSRGRITSHRGRASAVTALASVPQGMSLIELMQWSGHSSPNSTLHYIRIRPTKLAASFVKADQMAHMVSVLIDHDVIVRHSDAPYTFYDLGDSYCSNPFWSSCPHRMACAGCDFNLPKASARAQALESKSSIGRYLEAVPLTPDERAIAEGDLEKLESLIRKLDNVPALDGRMPRRSMRERGGYK
;
A
#
# COMPACT_ATOMS: atom_id res chain seq x y z
N MET A 1 -29.29 -32.58 -15.13
CA MET A 1 -28.00 -31.89 -15.35
C MET A 1 -28.11 -30.77 -16.39
N SER A 2 -28.80 -30.97 -17.52
CA SER A 2 -29.05 -29.92 -18.54
C SER A 2 -29.69 -28.65 -17.96
N THR A 3 -30.63 -28.78 -17.02
CA THR A 3 -31.32 -27.65 -16.38
C THR A 3 -30.37 -26.73 -15.60
N CYS A 4 -29.40 -27.27 -14.86
CA CYS A 4 -28.44 -26.45 -14.09
C CYS A 4 -27.50 -25.67 -15.03
N ALA A 5 -27.03 -26.31 -16.11
CA ALA A 5 -26.19 -25.65 -17.11
C ALA A 5 -26.96 -24.54 -17.85
N ALA A 6 -28.20 -24.82 -18.26
CA ALA A 6 -29.07 -23.82 -18.89
C ALA A 6 -29.34 -22.65 -17.94
N PHE A 7 -29.57 -22.93 -16.66
CA PHE A 7 -29.76 -21.91 -15.64
C PHE A 7 -28.51 -21.03 -15.44
N ILE A 8 -27.31 -21.62 -15.33
CA ILE A 8 -26.06 -20.85 -15.24
C ILE A 8 -25.90 -19.93 -16.47
N ALA A 9 -26.18 -20.44 -17.67
CA ALA A 9 -26.11 -19.66 -18.90
C ALA A 9 -27.14 -18.52 -18.92
N ALA A 10 -28.33 -18.73 -18.35
CA ALA A 10 -29.35 -17.69 -18.19
C ALA A 10 -28.88 -16.61 -17.22
N VAL A 11 -28.36 -16.98 -16.04
CA VAL A 11 -27.77 -16.02 -15.07
C VAL A 11 -26.61 -15.23 -15.68
N ASP A 12 -25.80 -15.86 -16.53
CA ASP A 12 -24.68 -15.17 -17.17
C ASP A 12 -25.13 -14.13 -18.21
N ARG A 13 -26.25 -14.35 -18.89
CA ARG A 13 -26.83 -13.38 -19.84
C ARG A 13 -27.85 -12.42 -19.21
N MET A 14 -28.18 -12.63 -17.94
CA MET A 14 -29.23 -11.88 -17.26
C MET A 14 -28.94 -10.38 -17.20
N THR A 15 -30.00 -9.60 -17.38
CA THR A 15 -30.00 -8.15 -17.24
C THR A 15 -30.64 -7.69 -15.92
N VAL A 16 -30.28 -6.49 -15.46
CA VAL A 16 -30.82 -5.91 -14.25
C VAL A 16 -32.34 -5.72 -14.43
N GLY A 17 -33.12 -6.36 -13.55
CA GLY A 17 -34.58 -6.28 -13.55
C GLY A 17 -35.29 -7.36 -14.34
N GLU A 18 -34.58 -8.22 -15.09
CA GLU A 18 -35.17 -9.28 -15.92
C GLU A 18 -36.03 -10.27 -15.11
N TRP A 19 -35.58 -10.63 -13.91
CA TRP A 19 -36.30 -11.51 -12.98
C TRP A 19 -36.89 -10.75 -11.78
N ALA A 20 -37.20 -9.46 -11.97
CA ALA A 20 -37.90 -8.70 -10.94
C ALA A 20 -39.32 -9.26 -10.74
N LEU A 21 -39.67 -9.57 -9.49
CA LEU A 21 -41.01 -10.01 -9.13
C LEU A 21 -42.01 -8.85 -9.26
N GLU A 22 -43.31 -9.15 -9.36
CA GLU A 22 -44.34 -8.09 -9.40
C GLU A 22 -44.32 -7.20 -8.15
N SER A 23 -43.94 -7.76 -7.00
CA SER A 23 -43.73 -7.01 -5.75
C SER A 23 -42.59 -5.99 -5.83
N ALA A 24 -41.72 -6.09 -6.84
CA ALA A 24 -40.66 -5.12 -7.10
C ALA A 24 -41.09 -4.01 -8.08
N LYS A 25 -42.33 -4.03 -8.60
CA LYS A 25 -42.89 -2.95 -9.44
C LYS A 25 -42.82 -1.63 -8.66
N GLY A 26 -42.14 -0.62 -9.25
CA GLY A 26 -41.89 0.68 -8.63
C GLY A 26 -40.49 0.84 -8.02
N THR A 27 -39.69 -0.22 -7.94
CA THR A 27 -38.30 -0.12 -7.50
C THR A 27 -37.45 0.49 -8.62
N GLN A 28 -36.80 1.62 -8.37
CA GLN A 28 -35.83 2.17 -9.31
C GLN A 28 -34.53 1.35 -9.28
N LEU A 29 -34.42 0.41 -10.22
CA LEU A 29 -33.22 -0.41 -10.37
C LEU A 29 -32.17 0.35 -11.18
N LYS A 30 -31.05 0.68 -10.54
CA LYS A 30 -29.92 1.32 -11.22
C LYS A 30 -29.37 0.41 -12.31
N GLY A 31 -29.33 0.91 -13.54
CA GLY A 31 -28.83 0.16 -14.70
C GLY A 31 -29.81 -0.87 -15.23
N LEU A 32 -31.12 -0.64 -15.07
CA LEU A 32 -32.19 -1.48 -15.64
C LEU A 32 -31.89 -1.82 -17.12
N GLY A 33 -32.04 -3.10 -17.47
CA GLY A 33 -31.77 -3.61 -18.83
C GLY A 33 -30.29 -3.80 -19.18
N GLN A 34 -29.34 -3.34 -18.35
CA GLN A 34 -27.92 -3.63 -18.53
C GLN A 34 -27.56 -5.02 -18.00
N PRO A 35 -26.50 -5.67 -18.51
CA PRO A 35 -26.02 -6.94 -17.95
C PRO A 35 -25.70 -6.82 -16.46
N ILE A 36 -26.10 -7.83 -15.67
CA ILE A 36 -25.81 -7.80 -14.23
C ILE A 36 -24.30 -7.96 -13.96
N ALA A 37 -23.82 -7.27 -12.92
CA ALA A 37 -22.41 -7.32 -12.53
C ALA A 37 -21.98 -8.74 -12.12
N ALA A 38 -20.71 -9.09 -12.35
CA ALA A 38 -20.15 -10.40 -12.02
C ALA A 38 -20.35 -10.78 -10.53
N ASN A 39 -20.20 -9.81 -9.62
CA ASN A 39 -20.47 -10.01 -8.19
C ASN A 39 -21.94 -10.37 -7.92
N SER A 40 -22.89 -9.78 -8.65
CA SER A 40 -24.32 -10.12 -8.56
C SER A 40 -24.58 -11.54 -9.07
N LYS A 41 -23.98 -11.93 -10.21
CA LYS A 41 -24.04 -13.31 -10.74
C LYS A 41 -23.54 -14.31 -9.71
N ARG A 42 -22.36 -14.04 -9.13
CA ARG A 42 -21.76 -14.87 -8.07
C ARG A 42 -22.66 -14.97 -6.84
N GLY A 43 -23.25 -13.85 -6.41
CA GLY A 43 -24.18 -13.79 -5.27
C GLY A 43 -25.44 -14.61 -5.51
N PHE A 44 -26.04 -14.51 -6.69
CA PHE A 44 -27.23 -15.28 -7.07
C PHE A 44 -26.95 -16.79 -7.06
N LEU A 45 -25.87 -17.22 -7.72
CA LEU A 45 -25.45 -18.63 -7.76
C LEU A 45 -25.07 -19.15 -6.37
N HIS A 46 -24.51 -18.31 -5.51
CA HIS A 46 -24.25 -18.67 -4.11
C HIS A 46 -25.55 -18.90 -3.32
N ALA A 47 -26.52 -17.99 -3.45
CA ALA A 47 -27.81 -18.12 -2.77
C ALA A 47 -28.54 -19.41 -3.17
N LEU A 48 -28.59 -19.71 -4.47
CA LEU A 48 -29.25 -20.93 -4.96
C LEU A 48 -28.54 -22.21 -4.50
N ARG A 49 -27.20 -22.22 -4.52
CA ARG A 49 -26.41 -23.34 -3.97
C ARG A 49 -26.71 -23.58 -2.49
N ARG A 50 -26.74 -22.50 -1.70
CA ARG A 50 -27.06 -22.57 -0.27
C ARG A 50 -28.47 -23.09 -0.05
N PHE A 51 -29.46 -22.57 -0.78
CA PHE A 51 -30.84 -23.05 -0.71
C PHE A 51 -30.94 -24.56 -0.94
N PHE A 52 -30.40 -25.09 -2.05
CA PHE A 52 -30.47 -26.52 -2.32
C PHE A 52 -29.67 -27.37 -1.33
N THR A 53 -28.53 -26.86 -0.85
CA THR A 53 -27.77 -27.54 0.20
C THR A 53 -28.59 -27.65 1.49
N ASP A 54 -29.24 -26.56 1.89
CA ASP A 54 -30.05 -26.53 3.11
C ASP A 54 -31.36 -27.34 2.94
N PHE A 55 -31.97 -27.34 1.75
CA PHE A 55 -33.11 -28.17 1.40
C PHE A 55 -32.84 -29.67 1.66
N GLU A 56 -31.69 -30.17 1.22
CA GLU A 56 -31.32 -31.57 1.44
C GLU A 56 -30.91 -31.83 2.91
N LEU A 57 -30.17 -30.91 3.54
CA LEU A 57 -29.77 -31.03 4.95
C LEU A 57 -30.96 -31.00 5.92
N TRP A 58 -32.01 -30.26 5.61
CA TRP A 58 -33.24 -30.21 6.39
C TRP A 58 -34.18 -31.38 6.10
N GLY A 59 -33.80 -32.29 5.20
CA GLY A 59 -34.57 -33.50 4.88
C GLY A 59 -35.86 -33.23 4.09
N TRP A 60 -36.00 -32.06 3.46
CA TRP A 60 -37.18 -31.71 2.67
C TRP A 60 -37.28 -32.51 1.36
N GLY A 61 -36.17 -33.13 0.96
CA GLY A 61 -36.10 -34.09 -0.13
C GLY A 61 -34.66 -34.43 -0.47
N ARG A 62 -34.49 -35.38 -1.40
CA ARG A 62 -33.17 -35.82 -1.88
C ARG A 62 -32.88 -35.24 -3.25
N LEU A 63 -31.71 -34.62 -3.40
CA LEU A 63 -31.32 -34.02 -4.67
C LEU A 63 -30.72 -35.07 -5.61
N LYS A 64 -31.03 -34.94 -6.91
CA LYS A 64 -30.44 -35.74 -7.98
C LYS A 64 -29.18 -35.11 -8.58
N PHE A 65 -28.68 -34.03 -7.97
CA PHE A 65 -27.49 -33.32 -8.42
C PHE A 65 -26.77 -32.73 -7.21
N SER A 66 -25.46 -32.56 -7.31
CA SER A 66 -24.67 -31.83 -6.32
C SER A 66 -24.77 -30.32 -6.55
N PRO A 67 -25.33 -29.51 -5.63
CA PRO A 67 -25.37 -28.05 -5.78
C PRO A 67 -23.98 -27.44 -5.87
N ARG A 68 -23.00 -27.98 -5.12
CA ARG A 68 -21.63 -27.47 -5.12
C ARG A 68 -20.97 -27.58 -6.49
N HIS A 69 -21.22 -28.67 -7.20
CA HIS A 69 -20.63 -28.94 -8.51
C HIS A 69 -21.46 -28.35 -9.66
N HIS A 70 -22.75 -28.65 -9.72
CA HIS A 70 -23.59 -28.34 -10.87
C HIS A 70 -24.09 -26.89 -10.90
N LEU A 71 -24.06 -26.18 -9.76
CA LEU A 71 -24.34 -24.74 -9.67
C LEU A 71 -23.07 -23.94 -9.32
N ALA A 72 -21.89 -24.50 -9.61
CA ALA A 72 -20.62 -23.83 -9.39
C ALA A 72 -20.57 -22.50 -10.15
N THR A 73 -19.99 -21.47 -9.52
CA THR A 73 -19.76 -20.19 -10.20
C THR A 73 -18.79 -20.41 -11.37
N PRO A 74 -19.12 -19.97 -12.59
CA PRO A 74 -18.19 -20.03 -13.72
C PRO A 74 -16.85 -19.35 -13.41
N ARG A 75 -15.76 -19.87 -14.01
CA ARG A 75 -14.40 -19.32 -13.81
C ARG A 75 -14.32 -17.86 -14.27
N SER A 76 -14.93 -17.54 -15.41
CA SER A 76 -15.02 -16.17 -15.95
C SER A 76 -15.70 -15.20 -14.99
N VAL A 77 -16.86 -15.60 -14.43
CA VAL A 77 -17.59 -14.81 -13.43
C VAL A 77 -16.74 -14.63 -12.17
N THR A 78 -16.05 -15.69 -11.71
CA THR A 78 -15.20 -15.64 -10.52
C THR A 78 -14.02 -14.68 -10.71
N PHE A 79 -13.36 -14.77 -11.86
CA PHE A 79 -12.25 -13.88 -12.24
C PHE A 79 -12.70 -12.42 -12.30
N ASN A 80 -13.82 -12.14 -12.98
CA ASN A 80 -14.38 -10.79 -13.09
C ASN A 80 -14.97 -10.25 -11.77
N SER A 81 -15.23 -11.13 -10.80
CA SER A 81 -15.65 -10.78 -9.43
C SER A 81 -14.48 -10.57 -8.48
N GLY A 82 -13.27 -10.41 -9.05
CA GLY A 82 -12.03 -10.20 -8.31
C GLY A 82 -12.00 -8.89 -7.52
N ILE A 83 -10.90 -8.72 -6.80
CA ILE A 83 -10.65 -7.57 -5.94
C ILE A 83 -10.46 -6.32 -6.81
N ASN A 84 -11.32 -5.32 -6.65
CA ASN A 84 -11.19 -4.03 -7.33
C ASN A 84 -11.36 -2.87 -6.31
N PRO A 85 -10.27 -2.47 -5.64
CA PRO A 85 -10.29 -1.35 -4.69
C PRO A 85 -10.71 -0.06 -5.39
N ARG A 86 -11.85 0.52 -4.98
CA ARG A 86 -12.38 1.77 -5.55
C ARG A 86 -11.89 2.99 -4.77
N VAL A 87 -10.57 3.17 -4.76
CA VAL A 87 -9.88 4.32 -4.15
C VAL A 87 -10.32 5.61 -4.85
N ILE A 88 -10.38 6.72 -4.10
CA ILE A 88 -10.59 8.08 -4.63
C ILE A 88 -9.29 8.56 -5.24
N ASP A 89 -9.36 9.28 -6.36
CA ASP A 89 -8.18 9.85 -7.00
C ASP A 89 -7.34 10.66 -6.02
N ASP A 90 -6.01 10.49 -6.04
CA ASP A 90 -5.13 11.00 -4.98
C ASP A 90 -5.22 12.53 -4.79
N SER A 91 -5.30 13.27 -5.90
CA SER A 91 -5.46 14.73 -5.89
C SER A 91 -6.77 15.14 -5.23
N THR A 92 -7.86 14.43 -5.53
CA THR A 92 -9.17 14.63 -4.92
C THR A 92 -9.15 14.26 -3.44
N TRP A 93 -8.53 13.14 -3.08
CA TRP A 93 -8.44 12.70 -1.69
C TRP A 93 -7.66 13.67 -0.81
N LEU A 94 -6.51 14.18 -1.27
CA LEU A 94 -5.74 15.20 -0.56
C LEU A 94 -6.52 16.49 -0.37
N LYS A 95 -7.26 16.93 -1.40
CA LYS A 95 -8.17 18.08 -1.33
C LYS A 95 -9.29 17.87 -0.30
N LEU A 96 -9.85 16.66 -0.20
CA LEU A 96 -10.86 16.33 0.81
C LEU A 96 -10.29 16.28 2.24
N ILE A 97 -9.06 15.79 2.42
CA ILE A 97 -8.35 15.86 3.71
C ILE A 97 -8.18 17.34 4.12
N TRP A 98 -7.65 18.17 3.22
CA TRP A 98 -7.51 19.60 3.47
C TRP A 98 -8.86 20.24 3.83
N ALA A 99 -9.92 19.97 3.06
CA ALA A 99 -11.24 20.52 3.34
C ALA A 99 -11.76 20.07 4.71
N SER A 100 -11.52 18.82 5.12
CA SER A 100 -11.97 18.32 6.42
C SER A 100 -11.33 19.05 7.61
N LEU A 101 -10.12 19.55 7.43
CA LEU A 101 -9.40 20.33 8.45
C LEU A 101 -9.79 21.81 8.47
N ASN A 102 -10.39 22.31 7.39
CA ASN A 102 -10.65 23.74 7.16
C ASN A 102 -12.15 24.06 6.98
N LEU A 103 -13.05 23.20 7.48
CA LEU A 103 -14.49 23.49 7.46
C LEU A 103 -14.83 24.67 8.38
N GLU A 104 -15.60 25.60 7.85
CA GLU A 104 -16.06 26.82 8.53
C GLU A 104 -17.58 26.89 8.55
N ARG A 105 -18.13 27.87 9.29
CA ARG A 105 -19.59 28.06 9.38
C ARG A 105 -20.23 28.38 8.02
N SER A 106 -19.52 29.09 7.15
CA SER A 106 -19.99 29.43 5.79
C SER A 106 -20.15 28.22 4.87
N ASP A 107 -19.53 27.09 5.21
CA ASP A 107 -19.59 25.86 4.40
C ASP A 107 -20.84 25.02 4.70
N LEU A 108 -21.60 25.38 5.74
CA LEU A 108 -22.81 24.67 6.11
C LEU A 108 -23.89 24.87 5.05
N LEU A 109 -24.40 23.77 4.49
CA LEU A 109 -25.38 23.77 3.41
C LEU A 109 -26.78 24.29 3.83
N SER A 110 -27.07 24.39 5.14
CA SER A 110 -28.25 25.06 5.68
C SER A 110 -28.10 25.41 7.16
N GLU A 111 -28.94 26.30 7.68
CA GLU A 111 -28.98 26.69 9.09
C GLU A 111 -29.52 25.59 10.03
N ILE A 112 -30.23 24.58 9.50
CA ILE A 112 -30.85 23.49 10.28
C ILE A 112 -29.91 22.27 10.37
N HIS A 113 -28.61 22.49 10.48
CA HIS A 113 -27.60 21.43 10.54
C HIS A 113 -27.22 21.05 11.98
N TYR A 114 -26.52 19.92 12.10
CA TYR A 114 -25.74 19.60 13.29
C TYR A 114 -24.74 20.73 13.60
N PRO A 115 -24.35 20.92 14.88
CA PRO A 115 -23.35 21.92 15.26
C PRO A 115 -22.07 21.80 14.43
N LEU A 116 -21.41 22.92 14.13
CA LEU A 116 -20.20 22.95 13.30
C LEU A 116 -19.11 22.02 13.84
N SER A 117 -18.87 22.03 15.16
CA SER A 117 -17.90 21.16 15.83
C SER A 117 -18.20 19.68 15.60
N MET A 118 -19.48 19.27 15.64
CA MET A 118 -19.90 17.91 15.29
C MET A 118 -19.57 17.57 13.83
N VAL A 119 -19.88 18.46 12.89
CA VAL A 119 -19.61 18.27 11.45
C VAL A 119 -18.10 18.16 11.20
N GLN A 120 -17.30 19.03 11.79
CA GLN A 120 -15.83 19.01 11.72
C GLN A 120 -15.28 17.68 12.26
N ALA A 121 -15.76 17.23 13.42
CA ALA A 121 -15.36 15.96 14.01
C ALA A 121 -15.69 14.77 13.10
N ILE A 122 -16.90 14.73 12.51
CA ILE A 122 -17.28 13.65 11.57
C ILE A 122 -16.39 13.67 10.33
N ALA A 123 -16.14 14.86 9.76
CA ALA A 123 -15.31 15.02 8.57
C ALA A 123 -13.89 14.48 8.80
N VAL A 124 -13.26 14.89 9.91
CA VAL A 124 -11.90 14.46 10.27
C VAL A 124 -11.83 12.98 10.64
N VAL A 125 -12.81 12.45 11.40
CA VAL A 125 -12.87 11.01 11.69
C VAL A 125 -13.02 10.21 10.39
N TRP A 126 -13.82 10.68 9.44
CA TRP A 126 -13.99 10.00 8.16
C TRP A 126 -12.72 10.00 7.30
N THR A 127 -12.00 11.11 7.21
CA THR A 127 -10.79 11.23 6.37
C THR A 127 -9.54 10.61 7.01
N HIS A 128 -9.38 10.67 8.33
CA HIS A 128 -8.16 10.26 9.02
C HIS A 128 -8.23 8.89 9.71
N ALA A 129 -9.42 8.37 10.06
CA ALA A 129 -9.52 7.12 10.83
C ALA A 129 -9.84 5.87 9.98
N GLY A 130 -10.18 6.01 8.69
CA GLY A 130 -10.44 4.88 7.79
C GLY A 130 -11.55 3.93 8.28
N LEU A 131 -12.54 4.45 9.00
CA LEU A 131 -13.62 3.67 9.60
C LEU A 131 -14.79 3.47 8.62
N ARG A 132 -15.56 2.39 8.79
CA ARG A 132 -16.84 2.22 8.07
C ARG A 132 -17.85 3.23 8.60
N SER A 133 -18.80 3.62 7.75
CA SER A 133 -19.89 4.53 8.15
C SER A 133 -20.58 4.09 9.45
N ASN A 134 -20.93 2.81 9.57
CA ASN A 134 -21.56 2.28 10.78
C ASN A 134 -20.62 2.22 12.00
N GLU A 135 -19.30 2.15 11.79
CA GLU A 135 -18.32 2.21 12.88
C GLU A 135 -18.25 3.64 13.44
N ILE A 136 -18.14 4.64 12.55
CA ILE A 136 -18.15 6.07 12.92
C ILE A 136 -19.39 6.40 13.73
N MET A 137 -20.57 5.97 13.27
CA MET A 137 -21.86 6.24 13.93
C MET A 137 -22.03 5.56 15.29
N ARG A 138 -21.20 4.55 15.60
CA ARG A 138 -21.29 3.76 16.83
C ARG A 138 -20.17 4.05 17.82
N LEU A 139 -19.28 4.99 17.53
CA LEU A 139 -18.26 5.43 18.47
C LEU A 139 -18.91 5.92 19.77
N ASP A 140 -18.39 5.49 20.91
CA ASP A 140 -18.76 6.03 22.22
C ASP A 140 -18.10 7.40 22.43
N LYS A 141 -18.70 8.28 23.21
CA LYS A 141 -18.14 9.61 23.52
C LYS A 141 -16.75 9.54 24.19
N ARG A 142 -16.40 8.42 24.81
CA ARG A 142 -15.08 8.19 25.46
C ARG A 142 -14.10 7.43 24.57
N CYS A 143 -14.38 7.28 23.28
CA CYS A 143 -13.57 6.43 22.40
C CYS A 143 -12.15 6.94 22.15
N ALA A 144 -11.85 8.23 22.37
CA ALA A 144 -10.59 8.83 21.97
C ALA A 144 -9.69 9.12 23.18
N HIS A 145 -8.50 8.53 23.20
CA HIS A 145 -7.51 8.63 24.28
C HIS A 145 -6.21 9.26 23.77
N PRO A 146 -5.60 10.20 24.50
CA PRO A 146 -4.34 10.80 24.07
C PRO A 146 -3.18 9.80 24.24
N GLN A 147 -2.20 9.85 23.34
CA GLN A 147 -0.90 9.22 23.58
C GLN A 147 -0.15 10.01 24.67
N THR A 148 -0.02 9.47 25.88
CA THR A 148 0.64 10.17 27.01
C THR A 148 2.15 10.00 27.02
N ASN A 149 2.65 8.87 26.51
CA ASN A 149 4.05 8.50 26.57
C ASN A 149 4.66 8.42 25.18
N ASP A 150 5.96 8.67 25.08
CA ASP A 150 6.74 8.42 23.87
C ASP A 150 6.65 6.94 23.51
N VAL A 151 6.50 6.65 22.22
CA VAL A 151 6.59 5.28 21.71
C VAL A 151 7.97 5.13 21.08
N VAL A 152 8.77 4.26 21.69
CA VAL A 152 10.11 3.91 21.20
C VAL A 152 9.98 2.64 20.37
N HIS A 153 10.37 2.74 19.11
CA HIS A 153 10.36 1.64 18.17
C HIS A 153 11.68 0.83 18.26
N GLU A 154 11.69 -0.42 17.79
CA GLU A 154 12.87 -1.31 17.89
C GLU A 154 14.11 -0.79 17.15
N ASP A 155 13.92 0.05 16.13
CA ASP A 155 14.98 0.70 15.35
C ASP A 155 15.49 2.01 15.97
N GLY A 156 15.02 2.36 17.17
CA GLY A 156 15.39 3.58 17.87
C GLY A 156 14.61 4.83 17.43
N THR A 157 13.66 4.71 16.52
CA THR A 157 12.77 5.83 16.18
C THR A 157 11.81 6.12 17.33
N ILE A 158 11.62 7.41 17.65
CA ILE A 158 10.76 7.87 18.75
C ILE A 158 9.57 8.61 18.15
N VAL A 159 8.37 8.16 18.50
CA VAL A 159 7.14 8.93 18.28
C VAL A 159 6.83 9.71 19.55
N PRO A 160 6.98 11.05 19.55
CA PRO A 160 6.78 11.86 20.73
C PRO A 160 5.36 11.73 21.27
N ALA A 161 5.21 11.84 22.59
CA ALA A 161 3.94 11.96 23.26
C ALA A 161 3.08 13.06 22.62
N LYS A 162 1.76 12.86 22.63
CA LYS A 162 0.76 13.76 22.03
C LYS A 162 0.80 13.86 20.49
N THR A 163 1.57 13.03 19.81
CA THR A 163 1.52 12.96 18.33
C THR A 163 0.34 12.12 17.84
N LEU A 164 -0.03 11.09 18.61
CA LEU A 164 -1.09 10.14 18.27
C LEU A 164 -2.28 10.22 19.25
N CYS A 165 -3.39 9.67 18.79
CA CYS A 165 -4.57 9.35 19.57
C CYS A 165 -4.90 7.87 19.40
N TYR A 166 -5.26 7.20 20.49
CA TYR A 166 -5.80 5.84 20.47
C TYR A 166 -7.33 5.90 20.43
N LEU A 167 -7.93 5.27 19.41
CA LEU A 167 -9.36 5.28 19.16
C LEU A 167 -9.95 3.88 19.40
N ASP A 168 -10.87 3.78 20.35
CA ASP A 168 -11.61 2.55 20.65
C ASP A 168 -12.71 2.33 19.61
N ILE A 169 -12.56 1.26 18.83
CA ILE A 169 -13.53 0.90 17.80
C ILE A 169 -14.47 -0.18 18.36
N PRO A 170 -15.80 0.07 18.34
CA PRO A 170 -16.75 -0.89 18.87
C PRO A 170 -16.76 -2.18 18.02
N ALA A 171 -17.13 -3.29 18.66
CA ALA A 171 -17.28 -4.57 17.97
C ALA A 171 -18.30 -4.46 16.81
N SER A 172 -18.08 -5.24 15.76
CA SER A 172 -18.96 -5.32 14.58
C SER A 172 -19.38 -6.76 14.32
N LYS A 173 -20.13 -6.99 13.23
CA LYS A 173 -20.58 -8.35 12.83
C LYS A 173 -19.41 -9.32 12.65
N THR A 174 -18.24 -8.83 12.26
CA THR A 174 -17.12 -9.66 11.76
C THR A 174 -15.82 -9.49 12.54
N PHE A 175 -15.76 -8.60 13.53
CA PHE A 175 -14.54 -8.37 14.31
C PHE A 175 -14.85 -7.86 15.73
N LYS A 176 -13.97 -8.20 16.68
CA LYS A 176 -14.06 -7.79 18.09
C LYS A 176 -13.69 -6.32 18.26
N ALA A 177 -14.08 -5.71 19.37
CA ALA A 177 -13.62 -4.36 19.70
C ALA A 177 -12.09 -4.30 19.70
N PHE A 178 -11.52 -3.22 19.16
CA PHE A 178 -10.07 -3.05 19.06
C PHE A 178 -9.69 -1.57 19.14
N VAL A 179 -8.43 -1.32 19.48
CA VAL A 179 -7.86 0.04 19.59
C VAL A 179 -7.06 0.34 18.34
N LYS A 180 -7.24 1.54 17.79
CA LYS A 180 -6.53 2.03 16.60
C LYS A 180 -5.70 3.27 16.93
N PRO A 181 -4.42 3.37 16.53
CA PRO A 181 -3.71 4.64 16.48
C PRO A 181 -4.18 5.49 15.29
N VAL A 182 -4.47 6.76 15.55
CA VAL A 182 -4.78 7.81 14.57
C VAL A 182 -4.01 9.09 14.89
N ALA A 183 -3.98 10.04 13.96
CA ALA A 183 -3.36 11.34 14.19
C ALA A 183 -4.08 12.12 15.32
N VAL A 184 -3.33 12.89 16.12
CA VAL A 184 -3.85 13.68 17.25
C VAL A 184 -4.98 14.64 16.85
N VAL A 185 -4.97 15.15 15.62
CA VAL A 185 -6.04 16.03 15.09
C VAL A 185 -7.44 15.42 15.20
N VAL A 186 -7.55 14.08 15.19
CA VAL A 186 -8.83 13.39 15.43
C VAL A 186 -9.33 13.63 16.86
N LYS A 187 -8.43 13.54 17.86
CA LYS A 187 -8.73 13.81 19.27
C LYS A 187 -9.18 15.27 19.45
N GLU A 188 -8.44 16.22 18.89
CA GLU A 188 -8.72 17.65 18.99
C GLU A 188 -10.13 18.00 18.49
N ARG A 189 -10.51 17.45 17.33
CA ARG A 189 -11.86 17.68 16.78
C ARG A 189 -12.95 16.95 17.56
N ILE A 190 -12.66 15.76 18.08
CA ILE A 190 -13.58 15.05 18.99
C ILE A 190 -13.80 15.86 20.27
N ASP A 191 -12.74 16.38 20.88
CA ASP A 191 -12.81 17.15 22.12
C ASP A 191 -13.60 18.44 21.93
N ALA A 192 -13.34 19.20 20.86
CA ALA A 192 -14.11 20.40 20.50
C ALA A 192 -15.61 20.09 20.34
N TRP A 193 -15.96 18.93 19.77
CA TRP A 193 -17.35 18.49 19.73
C TRP A 193 -17.88 18.11 21.12
N LEU A 194 -17.11 17.41 21.94
CA LEU A 194 -17.54 16.99 23.28
C LEU A 194 -17.82 18.18 24.19
N GLU A 195 -17.10 19.30 24.02
CA GLU A 195 -17.36 20.58 24.72
C GLU A 195 -18.73 21.18 24.35
N ASP A 196 -19.07 21.19 23.05
CA ASP A 196 -20.34 21.71 22.54
C ASP A 196 -21.52 20.73 22.72
N ARG A 197 -21.22 19.44 22.92
CA ARG A 197 -22.22 18.37 22.95
C ARG A 197 -23.10 18.53 24.20
N PRO A 198 -24.45 18.59 24.05
CA PRO A 198 -25.34 18.69 25.20
C PRO A 198 -25.12 17.54 26.19
N ALA A 199 -24.97 17.89 27.48
CA ALA A 199 -24.66 16.95 28.55
C ALA A 199 -25.80 15.95 28.83
N ASN A 200 -27.04 16.42 28.77
CA ASN A 200 -28.24 15.66 29.15
C ASN A 200 -28.78 14.74 28.04
N GLN A 201 -27.89 14.02 27.36
CA GLN A 201 -28.27 13.08 26.30
C GLN A 201 -28.26 11.65 26.82
N ALA A 202 -29.43 11.00 26.81
CA ALA A 202 -29.59 9.63 27.26
C ALA A 202 -28.77 8.65 26.41
N ALA A 203 -28.18 7.65 27.05
CA ALA A 203 -27.53 6.55 26.37
C ALA A 203 -28.55 5.76 25.54
N LEU A 204 -28.17 5.38 24.32
CA LEU A 204 -29.00 4.66 23.37
C LEU A 204 -28.59 3.18 23.31
N LEU A 205 -29.54 2.30 23.02
CA LEU A 205 -29.26 0.88 22.86
C LEU A 205 -28.46 0.65 21.57
N ASP A 206 -27.31 0.01 21.68
CA ASP A 206 -26.57 -0.46 20.52
C ASP A 206 -27.14 -1.79 20.02
N GLU A 207 -27.72 -1.76 18.81
CA GLU A 207 -28.31 -2.94 18.16
C GLU A 207 -27.35 -4.12 18.01
N ARG A 208 -26.03 -3.89 18.09
CA ARG A 208 -25.02 -4.93 17.91
C ARG A 208 -24.57 -5.59 19.20
N THR A 209 -24.42 -4.82 20.27
CA THR A 209 -23.93 -5.32 21.55
C THR A 209 -25.04 -5.51 22.58
N GLY A 210 -26.20 -4.85 22.39
CA GLY A 210 -27.28 -4.80 23.37
C GLY A 210 -27.00 -3.87 24.55
N GLU A 211 -25.89 -3.14 24.53
CA GLU A 211 -25.49 -2.25 25.63
C GLU A 211 -26.02 -0.83 25.43
N LYS A 212 -26.19 -0.09 26.54
CA LYS A 212 -26.50 1.34 26.50
C LYS A 212 -25.22 2.15 26.29
N VAL A 213 -25.08 2.74 25.11
CA VAL A 213 -23.89 3.48 24.68
C VAL A 213 -24.19 4.98 24.62
N SER A 214 -23.27 5.80 25.15
CA SER A 214 -23.35 7.25 24.99
C SER A 214 -22.64 7.65 23.71
N TYR A 215 -23.32 7.56 22.57
CA TYR A 215 -22.68 7.79 21.28
C TYR A 215 -22.02 9.18 21.18
N LEU A 216 -20.82 9.18 20.59
CA LEU A 216 -20.06 10.37 20.25
C LEU A 216 -20.92 11.30 19.38
N PHE A 217 -21.44 10.77 18.27
CA PHE A 217 -22.29 11.52 17.33
C PHE A 217 -23.77 11.37 17.65
N GLN A 218 -24.18 12.04 18.74
CA GLN A 218 -25.57 12.15 19.19
C GLN A 218 -25.93 13.62 19.41
N PHE A 219 -27.05 14.05 18.83
CA PHE A 219 -27.57 15.40 18.99
C PHE A 219 -29.08 15.36 19.14
N ARG A 220 -29.62 16.19 20.05
CA ARG A 220 -31.06 16.24 20.38
C ARG A 220 -31.62 14.84 20.76
N GLY A 221 -30.83 14.05 21.48
CA GLY A 221 -31.24 12.73 21.96
C GLY A 221 -31.27 11.63 20.89
N LYS A 222 -30.93 11.95 19.64
CA LYS A 222 -30.92 10.98 18.52
C LYS A 222 -29.50 10.77 18.01
N ARG A 223 -29.21 9.54 17.59
CA ARG A 223 -28.00 9.23 16.83
C ARG A 223 -28.05 9.96 15.48
N ILE A 224 -26.87 10.30 14.96
CA ILE A 224 -26.74 10.79 13.59
C ILE A 224 -27.40 9.86 12.56
N GLY A 225 -27.92 10.45 11.48
CA GLY A 225 -28.53 9.70 10.37
C GLY A 225 -27.52 8.87 9.56
N SER A 226 -27.94 7.72 9.05
CA SER A 226 -27.08 6.80 8.28
C SER A 226 -26.62 7.36 6.93
N SER A 227 -27.37 8.30 6.37
CA SER A 227 -27.04 8.97 5.11
C SER A 227 -26.12 10.19 5.30
N VAL A 228 -25.90 10.68 6.52
CA VAL A 228 -25.25 11.99 6.74
C VAL A 228 -23.86 12.09 6.12
N ILE A 229 -23.05 11.04 6.21
CA ILE A 229 -21.71 11.06 5.59
C ILE A 229 -21.80 11.19 4.07
N ASN A 230 -22.64 10.38 3.42
CA ASN A 230 -22.75 10.35 1.95
C ASN A 230 -23.62 11.47 1.35
N GLY A 231 -24.61 11.94 2.11
CA GLY A 231 -25.61 12.91 1.67
C GLY A 231 -25.29 14.34 2.09
N THR A 232 -24.43 14.54 3.10
CA THR A 232 -24.15 15.88 3.65
C THR A 232 -22.65 16.14 3.76
N ILE A 233 -21.90 15.33 4.51
CA ILE A 233 -20.47 15.59 4.79
C ILE A 233 -19.63 15.52 3.53
N ILE A 234 -19.76 14.45 2.74
CA ILE A 234 -19.01 14.31 1.49
C ILE A 234 -19.33 15.45 0.51
N PRO A 235 -20.60 15.79 0.22
CA PRO A 235 -20.92 16.94 -0.61
C PRO A 235 -20.36 18.27 -0.10
N MET A 236 -20.44 18.52 1.21
CA MET A 236 -19.89 19.72 1.83
C MET A 236 -18.37 19.81 1.64
N LEU A 237 -17.64 18.71 1.86
CA LEU A 237 -16.20 18.65 1.65
C LEU A 237 -15.83 18.82 0.17
N CYS A 238 -16.62 18.25 -0.74
CA CYS A 238 -16.39 18.42 -2.17
C CYS A 238 -16.56 19.88 -2.60
N ALA A 239 -17.62 20.55 -2.11
CA ALA A 239 -17.87 21.96 -2.36
C ALA A 239 -16.72 22.84 -1.81
N LYS A 240 -16.31 22.64 -0.55
CA LYS A 240 -15.19 23.37 0.06
C LYS A 240 -13.88 23.17 -0.70
N ALA A 241 -13.63 21.96 -1.18
CA ALA A 241 -12.39 21.63 -1.88
C ALA A 241 -12.40 22.00 -3.38
N GLY A 242 -13.52 22.48 -3.91
CA GLY A 242 -13.69 22.77 -5.33
C GLY A 242 -13.53 21.51 -6.21
N VAL A 243 -14.03 20.36 -5.75
CA VAL A 243 -13.98 19.08 -6.49
C VAL A 243 -15.39 18.54 -6.78
N PRO A 244 -15.57 17.82 -7.89
CA PRO A 244 -16.85 17.19 -8.20
C PRO A 244 -17.21 16.06 -7.22
N LEU A 245 -18.51 15.73 -7.13
CA LEU A 245 -19.03 14.60 -6.33
C LEU A 245 -18.66 13.23 -6.89
N GLU A 246 -18.11 13.19 -8.11
CA GLU A 246 -17.66 11.99 -8.81
C GLU A 246 -16.24 12.22 -9.32
N ASP A 247 -15.41 11.19 -9.26
CA ASP A 247 -14.05 11.20 -9.80
C ASP A 247 -13.92 10.18 -10.96
N SER A 248 -12.70 9.85 -11.39
CA SER A 248 -12.46 8.92 -12.49
C SER A 248 -13.06 7.51 -12.26
N ARG A 249 -13.39 7.16 -11.01
CA ARG A 249 -13.96 5.86 -10.60
C ARG A 249 -15.44 5.98 -10.20
N GLY A 250 -16.07 7.13 -10.41
CA GLY A 250 -17.49 7.41 -10.20
C GLY A 250 -17.76 8.18 -8.90
N ARG A 251 -18.98 8.09 -8.38
CA ARG A 251 -19.40 8.80 -7.16
C ARG A 251 -18.51 8.55 -5.95
N ILE A 252 -18.15 9.62 -5.24
CA ILE A 252 -17.41 9.58 -3.98
C ILE A 252 -18.36 9.10 -2.87
N THR A 253 -17.92 8.11 -2.08
CA THR A 253 -18.72 7.54 -0.99
C THR A 253 -17.86 7.26 0.24
N SER A 254 -18.51 7.07 1.38
CA SER A 254 -17.83 6.80 2.65
C SER A 254 -16.96 5.55 2.61
N HIS A 255 -17.42 4.50 1.92
CA HIS A 255 -16.66 3.28 1.70
C HIS A 255 -15.42 3.50 0.83
N ARG A 256 -15.50 4.37 -0.18
CA ARG A 256 -14.35 4.74 -1.01
C ARG A 256 -13.34 5.59 -0.22
N GLY A 257 -13.82 6.46 0.67
CA GLY A 257 -12.96 7.19 1.62
C GLY A 257 -12.13 6.24 2.49
N ARG A 258 -12.74 5.19 3.06
CA ARG A 258 -12.01 4.14 3.78
C ARG A 258 -10.93 3.47 2.93
N ALA A 259 -11.25 3.08 1.69
CA ALA A 259 -10.25 2.50 0.78
C ALA A 259 -9.08 3.45 0.49
N SER A 260 -9.39 4.75 0.39
CA SER A 260 -8.40 5.79 0.14
C SER A 260 -7.48 6.02 1.33
N ALA A 261 -8.02 6.07 2.55
CA ALA A 261 -7.23 6.16 3.78
C ALA A 261 -6.28 4.95 3.93
N VAL A 262 -6.79 3.72 3.72
CA VAL A 262 -5.97 2.50 3.81
C VAL A 262 -4.91 2.47 2.71
N THR A 263 -5.26 2.84 1.47
CA THR A 263 -4.29 2.91 0.36
C THR A 263 -3.25 4.00 0.58
N ALA A 264 -3.61 5.14 1.18
CA ALA A 264 -2.67 6.21 1.50
C ALA A 264 -1.62 5.71 2.49
N LEU A 265 -2.03 5.11 3.63
CA LEU A 265 -1.11 4.52 4.61
C LEU A 265 -0.23 3.42 4.01
N ALA A 266 -0.78 2.64 3.07
CA ALA A 266 0.00 1.68 2.33
C ALA A 266 1.04 2.39 1.44
N SER A 267 0.72 3.48 0.76
CA SER A 267 1.49 3.99 -0.38
C SER A 267 2.68 4.91 -0.04
N VAL A 268 2.75 5.44 1.20
CA VAL A 268 3.86 6.31 1.65
C VAL A 268 5.20 5.55 1.62
N PRO A 269 6.36 6.21 1.38
CA PRO A 269 7.67 5.63 1.65
C PRO A 269 7.75 5.11 3.08
N GLN A 270 8.19 3.86 3.27
CA GLN A 270 8.12 3.18 4.59
C GLN A 270 6.69 3.08 5.17
N GLY A 271 5.67 3.10 4.32
CA GLY A 271 4.27 2.91 4.73
C GLY A 271 4.01 1.52 5.32
N MET A 272 2.85 1.39 5.95
CA MET A 272 2.50 0.20 6.74
C MET A 272 2.48 -1.08 5.90
N SER A 273 2.94 -2.17 6.51
CA SER A 273 2.89 -3.53 5.93
C SER A 273 1.45 -4.03 5.81
N LEU A 274 1.22 -5.09 5.02
CA LEU A 274 -0.13 -5.67 4.86
C LEU A 274 -0.72 -6.15 6.20
N ILE A 275 0.13 -6.70 7.09
CA ILE A 275 -0.29 -7.21 8.41
C ILE A 275 -0.66 -6.04 9.32
N GLU A 276 0.15 -4.98 9.34
CA GLU A 276 -0.16 -3.76 10.10
C GLU A 276 -1.45 -3.11 9.60
N LEU A 277 -1.63 -2.99 8.29
CA LEU A 277 -2.87 -2.45 7.69
C LEU A 277 -4.08 -3.33 7.99
N MET A 278 -3.89 -4.65 8.09
CA MET A 278 -4.95 -5.58 8.49
C MET A 278 -5.39 -5.32 9.93
N GLN A 279 -4.44 -5.17 10.87
CA GLN A 279 -4.73 -4.81 12.26
C GLN A 279 -5.37 -3.43 12.36
N TRP A 280 -4.78 -2.42 11.70
CA TRP A 280 -5.31 -1.07 11.68
C TRP A 280 -6.73 -1.02 11.09
N SER A 281 -7.04 -1.80 10.06
CA SER A 281 -8.38 -1.83 9.46
C SER A 281 -9.41 -2.67 10.24
N GLY A 282 -8.98 -3.42 11.26
CA GLY A 282 -9.85 -4.39 11.97
C GLY A 282 -10.31 -5.53 11.07
N HIS A 283 -9.44 -6.00 10.17
CA HIS A 283 -9.74 -7.10 9.26
C HIS A 283 -9.27 -8.44 9.82
N SER A 284 -10.12 -9.46 9.71
CA SER A 284 -9.79 -10.84 10.15
C SER A 284 -8.98 -11.64 9.13
N SER A 285 -8.84 -11.15 7.89
CA SER A 285 -8.08 -11.83 6.86
C SER A 285 -7.32 -10.83 5.96
N PRO A 286 -6.13 -11.20 5.46
CA PRO A 286 -5.37 -10.36 4.51
C PRO A 286 -6.17 -10.08 3.23
N ASN A 287 -6.96 -11.05 2.76
CA ASN A 287 -7.81 -10.91 1.59
C ASN A 287 -8.82 -9.76 1.73
N SER A 288 -9.39 -9.58 2.93
CA SER A 288 -10.27 -8.44 3.23
C SER A 288 -9.54 -7.10 3.12
N THR A 289 -8.25 -7.04 3.46
CA THR A 289 -7.42 -5.83 3.34
C THR A 289 -7.07 -5.53 1.90
N LEU A 290 -6.78 -6.55 1.08
CA LEU A 290 -6.53 -6.38 -0.35
C LEU A 290 -7.69 -5.71 -1.10
N HIS A 291 -8.93 -5.85 -0.63
CA HIS A 291 -10.10 -5.12 -1.17
C HIS A 291 -10.03 -3.59 -1.03
N TYR A 292 -9.13 -3.08 -0.19
CA TYR A 292 -8.97 -1.64 0.08
C TYR A 292 -7.62 -1.10 -0.37
N ILE A 293 -6.65 -1.94 -0.77
CA ILE A 293 -5.29 -1.50 -1.14
C ILE A 293 -5.11 -1.52 -2.65
N ARG A 294 -4.84 -0.35 -3.24
CA ARG A 294 -4.34 -0.24 -4.61
C ARG A 294 -2.81 -0.12 -4.61
N ILE A 295 -2.11 -1.15 -5.08
CA ILE A 295 -0.66 -1.07 -5.30
C ILE A 295 -0.39 -0.28 -6.58
N ARG A 296 0.40 0.79 -6.49
CA ARG A 296 0.84 1.56 -7.66
C ARG A 296 2.00 0.82 -8.35
N PRO A 297 2.04 0.74 -9.69
CA PRO A 297 3.18 0.13 -10.40
C PRO A 297 4.52 0.76 -10.04
N THR A 298 4.57 2.09 -9.86
CA THR A 298 5.79 2.81 -9.44
C THR A 298 6.26 2.40 -8.04
N LYS A 299 5.31 2.20 -7.11
CA LYS A 299 5.64 1.70 -5.77
C LYS A 299 6.13 0.25 -5.84
N LEU A 300 5.48 -0.60 -6.64
CA LEU A 300 5.93 -1.97 -6.84
C LEU A 300 7.35 -2.02 -7.41
N ALA A 301 7.64 -1.18 -8.41
CA ALA A 301 8.99 -1.06 -8.98
C ALA A 301 10.01 -0.58 -7.93
N ALA A 302 9.69 0.45 -7.14
CA ALA A 302 10.58 0.94 -6.09
C ALA A 302 10.80 -0.11 -4.97
N SER A 303 9.75 -0.83 -4.56
CA SER A 303 9.84 -1.93 -3.59
C SER A 303 10.63 -3.11 -4.16
N PHE A 304 10.48 -3.41 -5.45
CA PHE A 304 11.27 -4.41 -6.15
C PHE A 304 12.74 -4.01 -6.15
N VAL A 305 13.10 -2.81 -6.62
CA VAL A 305 14.49 -2.32 -6.63
C VAL A 305 15.11 -2.37 -5.22
N LYS A 306 14.36 -1.99 -4.17
CA LYS A 306 14.82 -2.09 -2.78
C LYS A 306 15.08 -3.54 -2.36
N ALA A 307 14.22 -4.48 -2.74
CA ALA A 307 14.38 -5.90 -2.41
C ALA A 307 15.47 -6.58 -3.27
N ASP A 308 15.60 -6.14 -4.52
CA ASP A 308 16.57 -6.61 -5.51
C ASP A 308 17.99 -6.08 -5.24
N GLN A 309 18.16 -5.20 -4.23
CA GLN A 309 19.48 -4.85 -3.69
C GLN A 309 20.30 -6.09 -3.32
N MET A 310 19.67 -7.20 -2.91
CA MET A 310 20.36 -8.47 -2.67
C MET A 310 20.92 -9.12 -3.94
N ALA A 311 20.28 -8.96 -5.10
CA ALA A 311 20.83 -9.39 -6.39
C ALA A 311 22.06 -8.54 -6.80
N HIS A 312 22.15 -7.31 -6.28
CA HIS A 312 23.29 -6.41 -6.46
C HIS A 312 24.39 -6.52 -5.40
N MET A 313 24.21 -7.31 -4.33
CA MET A 313 25.26 -7.55 -3.30
C MET A 313 26.44 -8.37 -3.80
N VAL A 314 26.36 -8.95 -5.00
CA VAL A 314 27.51 -9.50 -5.73
C VAL A 314 27.59 -8.81 -7.10
N SER A 315 27.76 -7.50 -7.10
CA SER A 315 28.29 -6.84 -8.29
C SER A 315 29.80 -7.09 -8.32
N VAL A 316 30.21 -8.00 -9.21
CA VAL A 316 31.62 -8.21 -9.54
C VAL A 316 31.90 -7.36 -10.76
N LEU A 317 32.77 -6.35 -10.63
CA LEU A 317 33.35 -5.71 -11.80
C LEU A 317 34.42 -6.65 -12.35
N ILE A 318 34.29 -7.00 -13.63
CA ILE A 318 35.27 -7.83 -14.34
C ILE A 318 36.03 -6.95 -15.33
N ASP A 319 37.36 -6.87 -15.20
CA ASP A 319 38.21 -6.22 -16.20
C ASP A 319 38.57 -7.23 -17.30
N HIS A 320 37.75 -7.28 -18.34
CA HIS A 320 37.91 -8.23 -19.44
C HIS A 320 39.23 -8.06 -20.22
N ASP A 321 39.84 -6.88 -20.22
CA ASP A 321 41.11 -6.67 -20.92
C ASP A 321 42.28 -7.40 -20.28
N VAL A 322 42.27 -7.53 -18.96
CA VAL A 322 43.30 -8.28 -18.23
C VAL A 322 43.23 -9.76 -18.60
N ILE A 323 42.01 -10.28 -18.80
CA ILE A 323 41.74 -11.65 -19.25
C ILE A 323 42.22 -11.83 -20.70
N VAL A 324 41.86 -10.91 -21.60
CA VAL A 324 42.24 -10.96 -23.03
C VAL A 324 43.75 -10.79 -23.23
N ARG A 325 44.41 -9.97 -22.42
CA ARG A 325 45.86 -9.70 -22.50
C ARG A 325 46.72 -10.72 -21.72
N HIS A 326 46.11 -11.73 -21.08
CA HIS A 326 46.79 -12.73 -20.24
C HIS A 326 47.74 -12.11 -19.19
N SER A 327 47.30 -11.05 -18.52
CA SER A 327 48.12 -10.35 -17.51
C SER A 327 47.82 -10.86 -16.10
N ASP A 328 48.84 -10.93 -15.23
CA ASP A 328 48.71 -11.30 -13.81
C ASP A 328 48.07 -10.19 -12.94
N ALA A 329 47.40 -9.20 -13.54
CA ALA A 329 46.69 -8.16 -12.80
C ALA A 329 45.35 -8.71 -12.25
N PRO A 330 44.82 -8.15 -11.14
CA PRO A 330 43.50 -8.54 -10.67
C PRO A 330 42.44 -8.13 -11.70
N TYR A 331 41.61 -9.08 -12.09
CA TYR A 331 40.55 -8.89 -13.09
C TYR A 331 39.13 -8.97 -12.51
N THR A 332 38.98 -9.35 -11.22
CA THR A 332 37.69 -9.40 -10.51
C THR A 332 37.73 -8.46 -9.32
N PHE A 333 36.72 -7.60 -9.21
CA PHE A 333 36.58 -6.65 -8.11
C PHE A 333 35.18 -6.79 -7.49
N TYR A 334 35.13 -7.26 -6.25
CA TYR A 334 33.89 -7.44 -5.49
C TYR A 334 33.48 -6.13 -4.80
N ASP A 335 32.25 -5.68 -5.01
CA ASP A 335 31.73 -4.47 -4.33
C ASP A 335 31.46 -4.72 -2.84
N LEU A 336 32.09 -3.91 -1.97
CA LEU A 336 31.91 -3.95 -0.52
C LEU A 336 31.09 -2.77 0.03
N GLY A 337 30.47 -1.97 -0.84
CA GLY A 337 29.76 -0.74 -0.47
C GLY A 337 30.61 0.50 -0.73
N ASP A 338 31.55 0.82 0.16
CA ASP A 338 32.41 2.02 0.09
C ASP A 338 33.75 1.78 -0.64
N SER A 339 34.07 0.52 -0.95
CA SER A 339 35.30 0.11 -1.62
C SER A 339 35.10 -1.17 -2.43
N TYR A 340 36.09 -1.51 -3.26
CA TYR A 340 36.16 -2.75 -4.02
C TYR A 340 37.24 -3.69 -3.46
N CYS A 341 36.96 -4.98 -3.45
CA CYS A 341 37.96 -6.01 -3.12
C CYS A 341 38.46 -6.69 -4.37
N SER A 342 39.77 -6.64 -4.63
CA SER A 342 40.40 -7.29 -5.77
C SER A 342 40.90 -8.71 -5.47
N ASN A 343 40.57 -9.28 -4.30
CA ASN A 343 40.98 -10.63 -3.91
C ASN A 343 40.09 -11.68 -4.60
N PRO A 344 40.64 -12.56 -5.46
CA PRO A 344 39.85 -13.58 -6.15
C PRO A 344 39.19 -14.59 -5.20
N PHE A 345 39.71 -14.75 -3.98
CA PHE A 345 39.19 -15.62 -2.93
C PHE A 345 38.47 -14.85 -1.80
N TRP A 346 37.85 -13.71 -2.11
CA TRP A 346 37.11 -12.91 -1.13
C TRP A 346 36.11 -13.73 -0.28
N SER A 347 35.44 -14.71 -0.91
CA SER A 347 34.48 -15.62 -0.27
C SER A 347 35.06 -16.53 0.81
N SER A 348 36.38 -16.63 0.95
CA SER A 348 37.09 -17.34 2.03
C SER A 348 38.11 -16.46 2.77
N CYS A 349 38.13 -15.14 2.52
CA CYS A 349 39.08 -14.23 3.14
C CYS A 349 38.85 -14.08 4.66
N PRO A 350 39.88 -14.29 5.51
CA PRO A 350 39.76 -14.16 6.97
C PRO A 350 39.62 -12.71 7.47
N HIS A 351 39.88 -11.71 6.62
CA HIS A 351 39.85 -10.28 6.96
C HIS A 351 38.57 -9.55 6.52
N ARG A 352 37.47 -10.27 6.24
CA ARG A 352 36.23 -9.72 5.65
C ARG A 352 35.61 -8.54 6.42
N MET A 353 35.92 -8.38 7.71
CA MET A 353 35.39 -7.30 8.56
C MET A 353 36.35 -6.11 8.73
N ALA A 354 37.55 -6.12 8.13
CA ALA A 354 38.59 -5.11 8.33
C ALA A 354 39.31 -4.72 7.02
N CYS A 355 38.54 -4.49 5.93
CA CYS A 355 39.10 -4.30 4.60
C CYS A 355 39.84 -2.95 4.40
N ALA A 356 39.56 -1.92 5.19
CA ALA A 356 40.12 -0.57 4.96
C ALA A 356 41.66 -0.50 4.92
N GLY A 357 42.36 -1.38 5.65
CA GLY A 357 43.82 -1.48 5.67
C GLY A 357 44.42 -2.64 4.86
N CYS A 358 43.61 -3.32 4.04
CA CYS A 358 44.05 -4.48 3.26
C CYS A 358 44.62 -4.06 1.91
N ASP A 359 45.72 -4.68 1.48
CA ASP A 359 46.35 -4.37 0.19
C ASP A 359 45.47 -4.70 -1.04
N PHE A 360 44.43 -5.53 -0.86
CA PHE A 360 43.43 -5.85 -1.91
C PHE A 360 42.23 -4.89 -1.92
N ASN A 361 42.21 -3.89 -1.04
CA ASN A 361 41.12 -2.92 -0.94
C ASN A 361 41.37 -1.72 -1.86
N LEU A 362 40.39 -1.40 -2.69
CA LEU A 362 40.41 -0.26 -3.58
C LEU A 362 39.25 0.69 -3.23
N PRO A 363 39.51 1.81 -2.55
CA PRO A 363 38.45 2.76 -2.18
C PRO A 363 37.73 3.33 -3.41
N LYS A 364 36.40 3.43 -3.38
CA LYS A 364 35.61 3.99 -4.50
C LYS A 364 35.93 5.45 -4.79
N ALA A 365 36.34 6.21 -3.78
CA ALA A 365 36.79 7.58 -3.93
C ALA A 365 38.13 7.73 -4.68
N SER A 366 38.84 6.63 -4.97
CA SER A 366 40.09 6.69 -5.73
C SER A 366 39.84 6.93 -7.21
N ALA A 367 40.71 7.71 -7.86
CA ALA A 367 40.65 7.95 -9.31
C ALA A 367 40.67 6.64 -10.11
N ARG A 368 41.33 5.60 -9.58
CA ARG A 368 41.39 4.27 -10.18
C ARG A 368 40.04 3.54 -10.12
N ALA A 369 39.37 3.55 -8.98
CA ALA A 369 38.04 2.93 -8.85
C ALA A 369 37.01 3.62 -9.76
N GLN A 370 37.00 4.96 -9.78
CA GLN A 370 36.11 5.73 -10.64
C GLN A 370 36.35 5.46 -12.14
N ALA A 371 37.62 5.33 -12.55
CA ALA A 371 37.96 4.98 -13.92
C ALA A 371 37.52 3.54 -14.29
N LEU A 372 37.65 2.57 -13.37
CA LEU A 372 37.18 1.19 -13.56
C LEU A 372 35.66 1.08 -13.64
N GLU A 373 34.92 1.78 -12.77
CA GLU A 373 33.45 1.87 -12.83
C GLU A 373 32.98 2.50 -14.13
N SER A 374 33.61 3.60 -14.56
CA SER A 374 33.29 4.31 -15.80
C SER A 374 33.55 3.42 -17.03
N LYS A 375 34.69 2.70 -17.05
CA LYS A 375 35.03 1.73 -18.09
C LYS A 375 34.00 0.60 -18.18
N SER A 376 33.64 -0.02 -17.05
CA SER A 376 32.62 -1.09 -17.01
C SER A 376 31.24 -0.60 -17.45
N SER A 377 30.89 0.64 -17.10
CA SER A 377 29.63 1.26 -17.49
C SER A 377 29.57 1.52 -18.99
N ILE A 378 30.60 2.14 -19.57
CA ILE A 378 30.67 2.41 -21.02
C ILE A 378 30.70 1.11 -21.84
N GLY A 379 31.43 0.09 -21.38
CA GLY A 379 31.41 -1.24 -22.00
C GLY A 379 30.00 -1.84 -22.04
N ARG A 380 29.25 -1.78 -20.94
CA ARG A 380 27.85 -2.22 -20.90
C ARG A 380 26.95 -1.40 -21.83
N TYR A 381 27.17 -0.08 -21.94
CA TYR A 381 26.42 0.76 -22.87
C TYR A 381 26.65 0.35 -24.34
N LEU A 382 27.91 0.07 -24.72
CA LEU A 382 28.27 -0.39 -26.07
C LEU A 382 27.64 -1.75 -26.44
N GLU A 383 27.49 -2.65 -25.46
CA GLU A 383 26.94 -3.99 -25.65
C GLU A 383 25.40 -4.04 -25.60
N ALA A 384 24.79 -3.31 -24.67
CA ALA A 384 23.36 -3.47 -24.36
C ALA A 384 22.46 -2.42 -25.02
N VAL A 385 23.00 -1.28 -25.45
CA VAL A 385 22.23 -0.18 -26.04
C VAL A 385 22.50 -0.08 -27.55
N PRO A 386 21.45 -0.04 -28.40
CA PRO A 386 21.62 0.18 -29.83
C PRO A 386 21.97 1.66 -30.08
N LEU A 387 23.27 1.96 -30.17
CA LEU A 387 23.81 3.30 -30.41
C LEU A 387 23.86 3.63 -31.90
N THR A 388 23.69 4.91 -32.23
CA THR A 388 23.98 5.41 -33.58
C THR A 388 25.50 5.35 -33.86
N PRO A 389 25.93 5.36 -35.13
CA PRO A 389 27.36 5.28 -35.47
C PRO A 389 28.21 6.36 -34.79
N ASP A 390 27.70 7.58 -34.69
CA ASP A 390 28.40 8.70 -34.07
C ASP A 390 28.49 8.55 -32.54
N GLU A 391 27.40 8.12 -31.89
CA GLU A 391 27.38 7.84 -30.44
C GLU A 391 28.29 6.67 -30.07
N ARG A 392 28.36 5.64 -30.91
CA ARG A 392 29.27 4.51 -30.74
C ARG A 392 30.73 4.96 -30.85
N ALA A 393 31.08 5.75 -31.86
CA ALA A 393 32.44 6.24 -32.03
C ALA A 393 32.91 7.12 -30.85
N ILE A 394 32.01 7.92 -30.28
CA ILE A 394 32.29 8.72 -29.06
C ILE A 394 32.53 7.80 -27.86
N ALA A 395 31.64 6.82 -27.65
CA ALA A 395 31.75 5.87 -26.53
C ALA A 395 33.01 4.99 -26.62
N GLU A 396 33.38 4.53 -27.83
CA GLU A 396 34.64 3.80 -28.08
C GLU A 396 35.86 4.68 -27.81
N GLY A 397 35.86 5.94 -28.28
CA GLY A 397 36.94 6.88 -28.02
C GLY A 397 37.11 7.26 -26.55
N ASP A 398 36.02 7.35 -25.79
CA ASP A 398 36.08 7.60 -24.34
C ASP A 398 36.54 6.35 -23.58
N LEU A 399 36.20 5.15 -24.06
CA LEU A 399 36.72 3.88 -23.53
C LEU A 399 38.25 3.80 -23.68
N GLU A 400 38.80 4.16 -24.86
CA GLU A 400 40.26 4.19 -25.09
C GLU A 400 40.98 5.20 -24.18
N LYS A 401 40.38 6.38 -23.96
CA LYS A 401 40.94 7.38 -23.04
C LYS A 401 40.95 6.88 -21.60
N LEU A 402 39.88 6.21 -21.16
CA LEU A 402 39.81 5.62 -19.83
C LEU A 402 40.80 4.46 -19.67
N GLU A 403 41.01 3.64 -20.69
CA GLU A 403 42.08 2.63 -20.69
C GLU A 403 43.46 3.25 -20.53
N SER A 404 43.75 4.32 -21.27
CA SER A 404 45.00 5.07 -21.15
C SER A 404 45.18 5.65 -19.74
N LEU A 405 44.11 6.19 -19.16
CA LEU A 405 44.11 6.73 -17.80
C LEU A 405 44.36 5.64 -16.74
N ILE A 406 43.69 4.49 -16.84
CA ILE A 406 43.87 3.36 -15.92
C ILE A 406 45.33 2.87 -15.97
N ARG A 407 45.92 2.72 -17.16
CA ARG A 407 47.35 2.36 -17.32
C ARG A 407 48.29 3.39 -16.70
N LYS A 408 47.98 4.68 -16.83
CA LYS A 408 48.79 5.74 -16.19
C LYS A 408 48.70 5.67 -14.67
N LEU A 409 47.53 5.35 -14.13
CA LEU A 409 47.27 5.19 -12.70
C LEU A 409 47.84 3.90 -12.09
N ASP A 410 48.33 2.94 -12.90
CA ASP A 410 49.09 1.78 -12.40
C ASP A 410 50.42 2.16 -11.74
N ASN A 411 51.00 3.30 -12.13
CA ASN A 411 52.31 3.77 -11.66
C ASN A 411 52.22 4.90 -10.63
N VAL A 412 51.02 5.27 -10.18
CA VAL A 412 50.80 6.33 -9.19
C VAL A 412 50.53 5.70 -7.83
N PRO A 413 51.30 5.99 -6.77
CA PRO A 413 51.05 5.46 -5.45
C PRO A 413 49.69 5.95 -4.91
N ALA A 414 48.99 5.10 -4.16
CA ALA A 414 47.78 5.50 -3.46
C ALA A 414 48.10 6.58 -2.40
N LEU A 415 47.09 7.33 -1.95
CA LEU A 415 47.23 8.47 -1.02
C LEU A 415 47.86 8.11 0.35
N ASP A 416 48.12 6.83 0.62
CA ASP A 416 48.84 6.30 1.79
C ASP A 416 50.34 6.00 1.53
N GLY A 417 50.85 6.33 0.33
CA GLY A 417 52.28 6.29 -0.01
C GLY A 417 52.83 4.94 -0.46
N ARG A 418 51.99 3.91 -0.70
CA ARG A 418 52.47 2.59 -1.16
C ARG A 418 52.46 2.46 -2.69
N MET A 419 53.59 2.05 -3.25
CA MET A 419 53.75 1.75 -4.69
C MET A 419 53.25 0.34 -5.02
N PRO A 420 52.47 0.13 -6.11
CA PRO A 420 52.16 -1.21 -6.57
C PRO A 420 53.38 -1.82 -7.27
N ARG A 421 53.82 -2.99 -6.80
CA ARG A 421 54.77 -3.94 -7.42
C ARG A 421 56.27 -3.54 -7.41
N ARG A 422 57.00 -4.06 -6.42
CA ARG A 422 58.32 -4.66 -6.67
C ARG A 422 58.18 -6.18 -6.57
N SER A 423 58.40 -6.86 -7.69
CA SER A 423 58.58 -8.30 -7.78
C SER A 423 59.69 -8.75 -6.80
N MET A 424 59.36 -9.57 -5.81
CA MET A 424 60.38 -10.34 -5.07
C MET A 424 60.93 -11.44 -5.99
N ARG A 425 61.95 -11.10 -6.78
CA ARG A 425 62.93 -12.08 -7.26
C ARG A 425 64.06 -12.16 -6.23
N GLU A 426 64.37 -13.39 -5.84
CA GLU A 426 65.63 -13.85 -5.26
C GLU A 426 66.10 -13.21 -3.94
N ARG A 427 65.87 -13.94 -2.84
CA ARG A 427 66.92 -14.19 -1.84
C ARG A 427 66.52 -15.36 -0.95
N GLY A 428 67.17 -16.51 -1.17
CA GLY A 428 67.01 -17.73 -0.39
C GLY A 428 68.15 -18.69 -0.65
N GLY A 429 69.39 -18.19 -0.58
CA GLY A 429 70.60 -19.00 -0.54
C GLY A 429 71.06 -19.19 0.90
N TYR A 430 71.12 -20.46 1.29
CA TYR A 430 71.89 -21.12 2.36
C TYR A 430 71.60 -20.85 3.85
N LYS A 431 71.35 -22.00 4.51
CA LYS A 431 71.74 -22.45 5.87
C LYS A 431 71.29 -21.66 7.09
#